data_AF-A0A2A3MUH5-F1
#
_entry.id   AF-A0A2A3MUH5-F1
#
_cell.length_a   1.000
_cell.length_b   1.000
_cell.length_c   1.000
_cell.angle_alpha   90.00
_cell.angle_beta   90.00
_cell.angle_gamma   90.00
#
_symmetry.space_group_name_H-M   'P 1'
#
loop_
_entity.id
_entity.type
_entity.pdbx_description
1 polymer ?
#
loop_
_entity_poly.entity_id
_entity_poly.type
_entity_poly.pdbx_seq_one_letter_code
_entity_poly.pdbx_strand_id
1 'polypeptide(L)'
;MNQGTYWVQRQVAGQTRVEAHERRIAMANEKATAFNERYERIVQNCIGYHSRHQGEAMSGTQKQVTALTEKITEYGNLKEWIDKHIDDAKSTDLNRLATLGRAVIVSCAKARKQDVHYEASSKVLTVSGVAMKFG
;
A
#
# COMPACT_ATOMS: atom_id res chain seq x y z
N MET A 1 29.91 -15.99 42.01
CA MET A 1 29.79 -14.64 41.42
C MET A 1 29.05 -14.62 40.06
N ASN A 2 28.04 -15.48 39.82
CA ASN A 2 27.38 -15.60 38.50
C ASN A 2 25.97 -15.01 38.39
N GLN A 3 25.42 -14.41 39.45
CA GLN A 3 24.05 -13.87 39.39
C GLN A 3 23.99 -12.48 38.75
N GLY A 4 25.00 -11.61 38.95
CA GLY A 4 25.03 -10.25 38.38
C GLY A 4 25.07 -10.22 36.86
N THR A 5 25.81 -11.15 36.24
CA THR A 5 25.98 -11.24 34.78
C THR A 5 24.66 -11.60 34.07
N TYR A 6 23.80 -12.38 34.70
CA TYR A 6 22.53 -12.84 34.13
C TYR A 6 21.45 -11.73 34.09
N TRP A 7 21.44 -10.84 35.08
CA TRP A 7 20.53 -9.69 35.12
C TRP A 7 20.90 -8.63 34.08
N VAL A 8 22.19 -8.35 33.92
CA VAL A 8 22.71 -7.42 32.91
C VAL A 8 22.43 -7.93 31.51
N GLN A 9 22.66 -9.22 31.22
CA GLN A 9 22.34 -9.81 29.91
C GLN A 9 20.83 -9.76 29.58
N ARG A 10 19.94 -9.93 30.58
CA ARG A 10 18.49 -9.78 30.37
C ARG A 10 18.07 -8.34 30.11
N GLN A 11 18.66 -7.36 30.79
CA GLN A 11 18.39 -5.94 30.53
C GLN A 11 18.89 -5.52 29.15
N VAL A 12 20.10 -5.95 28.76
CA VAL A 12 20.64 -5.68 27.42
C VAL A 12 19.75 -6.31 26.35
N ALA A 13 19.36 -7.59 26.50
CA ALA A 13 18.45 -8.24 25.56
C ALA A 13 17.05 -7.59 25.50
N GLY A 14 16.58 -7.02 26.62
CA GLY A 14 15.35 -6.24 26.69
C GLY A 14 15.46 -4.92 25.92
N GLN A 15 16.53 -4.16 26.13
CA GLN A 15 16.81 -2.92 25.39
C GLN A 15 16.98 -3.17 23.89
N THR A 16 17.71 -4.22 23.49
CA THR A 16 17.87 -4.56 22.06
C THR A 16 16.54 -4.91 21.38
N ARG A 17 15.60 -5.53 22.10
CA ARG A 17 14.26 -5.82 21.58
C ARG A 17 13.41 -4.57 21.41
N VAL A 18 13.51 -3.62 22.33
CA VAL A 18 12.81 -2.33 22.26
C VAL A 18 13.36 -1.51 21.09
N GLU A 19 14.69 -1.37 20.98
CA GLU A 19 15.33 -0.67 19.85
C GLU A 19 14.99 -1.32 18.50
N ALA A 20 14.95 -2.65 18.43
CA ALA A 20 14.55 -3.36 17.22
C ALA A 20 13.04 -3.21 16.90
N HIS A 21 12.20 -2.97 17.91
CA HIS A 21 10.79 -2.67 17.71
C HIS A 21 10.59 -1.23 17.23
N GLU A 22 11.24 -0.26 17.86
CA GLU A 22 11.21 1.15 17.48
C GLU A 22 11.74 1.36 16.05
N ARG A 23 12.84 0.69 15.67
CA ARG A 23 13.34 0.73 14.28
C ARG A 23 12.35 0.14 13.28
N ARG A 24 11.59 -0.90 13.66
CA ARG A 24 10.55 -1.48 12.80
C ARG A 24 9.38 -0.53 12.60
N ILE A 25 8.95 0.15 13.66
CA ILE A 25 7.90 1.17 13.62
C ILE A 25 8.36 2.34 12.74
N ALA A 26 9.58 2.85 12.93
CA ALA A 26 10.13 3.92 12.11
C ALA A 26 10.17 3.55 10.61
N MET A 27 10.62 2.35 10.26
CA MET A 27 10.60 1.87 8.87
C MET A 27 9.19 1.67 8.30
N ALA A 28 8.23 1.23 9.12
CA ALA A 28 6.83 1.09 8.70
C ALA A 28 6.21 2.46 8.41
N ASN A 29 6.45 3.44 9.30
CA ASN A 29 6.03 4.82 9.12
C ASN A 29 6.65 5.48 7.89
N GLU A 30 7.95 5.30 7.65
CA GLU A 30 8.64 5.82 6.47
C GLU A 30 8.06 5.23 5.17
N LYS A 31 7.79 3.91 5.16
CA LYS A 31 7.19 3.23 4.00
C LYS A 31 5.74 3.64 3.77
N ALA A 32 4.94 3.76 4.83
CA ALA A 32 3.55 4.21 4.74
C ALA A 32 3.47 5.65 4.27
N THR A 33 4.34 6.54 4.78
CA THR A 33 4.43 7.94 4.36
C THR A 33 4.86 8.03 2.90
N ALA A 34 5.94 7.34 2.50
CA ALA A 34 6.39 7.31 1.11
C ALA A 34 5.35 6.72 0.16
N PHE A 35 4.57 5.74 0.62
CA PHE A 35 3.45 5.18 -0.15
C PHE A 35 2.32 6.20 -0.31
N ASN A 36 1.91 6.85 0.78
CA ASN A 36 0.85 7.85 0.78
C ASN A 36 1.24 9.05 -0.11
N GLU A 37 2.44 9.60 0.07
CA GLU A 37 2.94 10.72 -0.73
C GLU A 37 3.00 10.40 -2.23
N ARG A 38 3.40 9.18 -2.60
CA ARG A 38 3.59 8.81 -4.02
C ARG A 38 2.32 8.34 -4.70
N TYR A 39 1.47 7.59 -4.01
CA TYR A 39 0.40 6.81 -4.65
C TYR A 39 -0.99 7.16 -4.16
N GLU A 40 -1.16 7.65 -2.92
CA GLU A 40 -2.50 7.94 -2.40
C GLU A 40 -3.25 8.93 -3.28
N ARG A 41 -2.60 10.03 -3.68
CA ARG A 41 -3.24 11.02 -4.57
C ARG A 41 -3.64 10.43 -5.92
N ILE A 42 -2.83 9.53 -6.47
CA ILE A 42 -3.09 8.89 -7.76
C ILE A 42 -4.25 7.90 -7.62
N VAL A 43 -4.26 7.10 -6.55
CA VAL A 43 -5.33 6.15 -6.25
C VAL A 43 -6.63 6.90 -5.97
N GLN A 44 -6.61 7.97 -5.17
CA GLN A 44 -7.79 8.80 -4.88
C GLN A 44 -8.34 9.50 -6.13
N ASN A 45 -7.48 9.97 -7.04
CA ASN A 45 -7.93 10.50 -8.33
C ASN A 45 -8.62 9.41 -9.18
N CYS A 46 -8.09 8.18 -9.16
CA CYS A 46 -8.71 7.04 -9.84
C CYS A 46 -10.06 6.67 -9.22
N ILE A 47 -10.17 6.69 -7.90
CA ILE A 47 -11.41 6.45 -7.16
C ILE A 47 -12.43 7.55 -7.46
N GLY A 48 -12.05 8.82 -7.36
CA GLY A 48 -12.93 9.95 -7.62
C GLY A 48 -13.48 9.97 -9.04
N TYR A 49 -12.66 9.60 -10.03
CA TYR A 49 -13.13 9.39 -11.40
C TYR A 49 -14.16 8.25 -11.48
N HIS A 50 -13.84 7.09 -10.91
CA HIS A 50 -14.75 5.94 -10.88
C HIS A 50 -16.09 6.29 -10.24
N SER A 51 -16.09 6.97 -9.10
CA SER A 51 -17.32 7.39 -8.41
C SER A 51 -18.18 8.35 -9.24
N ARG A 52 -17.57 9.28 -10.01
CA ARG A 52 -18.32 10.21 -10.87
C ARG A 52 -18.96 9.52 -12.07
N HIS A 53 -18.33 8.46 -12.58
CA HIS A 53 -18.80 7.72 -13.75
C HIS A 53 -19.49 6.40 -13.41
N GLN A 54 -19.74 6.12 -12.12
CA GLN A 54 -20.38 4.87 -11.68
C GLN A 54 -21.85 4.75 -12.13
N GLY A 55 -22.48 5.88 -12.50
CA GLY A 55 -23.85 5.96 -13.05
C GLY A 55 -23.92 6.27 -14.55
N GLU A 56 -22.81 6.67 -15.17
CA GLU A 56 -22.70 6.72 -16.62
C GLU A 56 -22.21 5.36 -17.11
N ALA A 57 -22.56 4.95 -18.33
CA ALA A 57 -22.05 3.71 -18.89
C ALA A 57 -20.52 3.81 -19.06
N MET A 58 -19.76 3.52 -17.99
CA MET A 58 -18.34 3.27 -18.10
C MET A 58 -18.16 2.24 -19.21
N SER A 59 -17.22 2.47 -20.12
CA SER A 59 -17.01 1.61 -21.29
C SER A 59 -16.54 0.17 -20.97
N GLY A 60 -16.63 -0.24 -19.70
CA GLY A 60 -16.34 -1.59 -19.22
C GLY A 60 -17.61 -2.42 -19.02
N THR A 61 -17.45 -3.74 -19.03
CA THR A 61 -18.57 -4.64 -18.70
C THR A 61 -18.98 -4.47 -17.24
N GLN A 62 -20.25 -4.72 -16.89
CA GLN A 62 -20.76 -4.70 -15.49
C GLN A 62 -19.80 -5.43 -14.53
N LYS A 63 -19.26 -6.58 -14.97
CA LYS A 63 -18.28 -7.39 -14.24
C LYS A 63 -16.97 -6.65 -13.94
N GLN A 64 -16.48 -5.81 -14.85
CA GLN A 64 -15.27 -5.00 -14.66
C GLN A 64 -15.52 -3.85 -13.67
N VAL A 65 -16.70 -3.24 -13.70
CA VAL A 65 -17.11 -2.18 -12.76
C VAL A 65 -17.23 -2.74 -11.34
N THR A 66 -17.85 -3.92 -11.17
CA THR A 66 -17.93 -4.61 -9.88
C THR A 66 -16.54 -4.97 -9.34
N ALA A 67 -15.70 -5.60 -10.15
CA ALA A 67 -14.35 -6.00 -9.74
C ALA A 67 -13.43 -4.80 -9.40
N LEU A 68 -13.63 -3.65 -10.04
CA LEU A 68 -12.94 -2.41 -9.68
C LEU A 68 -13.44 -1.86 -8.34
N THR A 69 -14.76 -1.87 -8.13
CA THR A 69 -15.39 -1.40 -6.88
C THR A 69 -14.91 -2.22 -5.69
N GLU A 70 -14.86 -3.55 -5.81
CA GLU A 70 -14.32 -4.45 -4.77
C GLU A 70 -12.87 -4.11 -4.40
N LYS A 71 -12.00 -3.88 -5.39
CA LYS A 71 -10.60 -3.49 -5.15
C LYS A 71 -10.48 -2.13 -4.46
N ILE A 72 -11.34 -1.18 -4.81
CA ILE A 72 -11.38 0.15 -4.17
C ILE A 72 -11.79 0.00 -2.70
N THR A 73 -12.82 -0.80 -2.43
CA THR A 73 -13.26 -1.08 -1.06
C THR A 73 -12.17 -1.80 -0.25
N GLU A 74 -11.54 -2.83 -0.81
CA GLU A 74 -10.45 -3.55 -0.13
C GLU A 74 -9.25 -2.64 0.15
N TYR A 75 -8.88 -1.78 -0.80
CA TYR A 75 -7.84 -0.77 -0.61
C TYR A 75 -8.19 0.20 0.53
N GLY A 76 -9.41 0.74 0.52
CA GLY A 76 -9.88 1.67 1.56
C GLY A 76 -9.85 1.05 2.95
N ASN A 77 -10.38 -0.18 3.09
CA ASN A 77 -10.40 -0.90 4.36
C ASN A 77 -8.99 -1.19 4.87
N LEU A 78 -8.08 -1.65 4.00
CA LEU A 78 -6.71 -1.94 4.41
C LEU A 78 -5.96 -0.66 4.78
N LYS A 79 -6.15 0.42 4.04
CA LYS A 79 -5.56 1.72 4.36
C LYS A 79 -6.04 2.22 5.72
N GLU A 80 -7.35 2.21 5.95
CA GLU A 80 -7.91 2.65 7.24
C GLU A 80 -7.39 1.80 8.40
N TRP A 81 -7.26 0.48 8.20
CA TRP A 81 -6.67 -0.40 9.21
C TRP A 81 -5.21 -0.06 9.49
N ILE A 82 -4.38 0.14 8.46
CA ILE A 82 -2.96 0.52 8.59
C ILE A 82 -2.83 1.87 9.27
N ASP A 83 -3.63 2.87 8.89
CA ASP A 83 -3.59 4.21 9.47
C ASP A 83 -3.97 4.16 10.98
N LYS A 84 -4.86 3.24 11.39
CA LYS A 84 -5.26 3.04 12.80
C LYS A 84 -4.30 2.16 13.62
N HIS A 85 -3.57 1.25 12.97
CA HIS A 85 -2.74 0.22 13.62
C HIS A 85 -1.32 0.19 13.05
N ILE A 86 -0.75 1.37 12.77
CA ILE A 86 0.55 1.47 12.10
C ILE A 86 1.67 0.78 12.88
N ASP A 87 1.56 0.75 14.21
CA ASP A 87 2.51 0.08 15.11
C ASP A 87 2.47 -1.46 14.98
N ASP A 88 1.31 -2.01 14.58
CA ASP A 88 1.09 -3.44 14.37
C ASP A 88 1.21 -3.85 12.89
N ALA A 89 1.26 -2.88 11.98
CA ALA A 89 1.32 -3.11 10.55
C ALA A 89 2.62 -3.82 10.15
N LYS A 90 2.51 -4.96 9.46
CA LYS A 90 3.66 -5.71 8.98
C LYS A 90 4.06 -5.23 7.59
N SER A 91 5.29 -5.55 7.19
CA SER A 91 5.77 -5.32 5.82
C SER A 91 4.87 -5.97 4.77
N THR A 92 4.23 -7.10 5.11
CA THR A 92 3.24 -7.78 4.26
C THR A 92 1.98 -6.95 4.02
N ASP A 93 1.52 -6.18 5.02
CA ASP A 93 0.32 -5.35 4.91
C ASP A 93 0.57 -4.14 4.01
N LEU A 94 1.73 -3.50 4.17
CA LEU A 94 2.18 -2.40 3.31
C LEU A 94 2.38 -2.88 1.84
N ASN A 95 2.96 -4.06 1.65
CA ASN A 95 3.09 -4.67 0.31
C ASN A 95 1.72 -5.00 -0.31
N ARG A 96 0.76 -5.42 0.52
CA ARG A 96 -0.61 -5.69 0.09
C ARG A 96 -1.33 -4.40 -0.29
N LEU A 97 -1.17 -3.33 0.49
CA LEU A 97 -1.68 -2.00 0.18
C LEU A 97 -1.14 -1.49 -1.17
N ALA A 98 0.17 -1.65 -1.41
CA ALA A 98 0.79 -1.28 -2.68
C ALA A 98 0.28 -2.10 -3.86
N THR A 99 0.08 -3.40 -3.65
CA THR A 99 -0.50 -4.31 -4.66
C THR A 99 -1.94 -3.92 -5.01
N LEU A 100 -2.76 -3.60 -4.02
CA LEU A 100 -4.13 -3.15 -4.21
C LEU A 100 -4.17 -1.78 -4.91
N GLY A 101 -3.36 -0.82 -4.49
CA GLY A 101 -3.25 0.49 -5.14
C GLY A 101 -2.86 0.37 -6.61
N ARG A 102 -1.88 -0.47 -6.94
CA ARG A 102 -1.52 -0.80 -8.33
C ARG A 102 -2.71 -1.39 -9.10
N ALA A 103 -3.42 -2.34 -8.50
CA ALA A 103 -4.55 -2.99 -9.15
C ALA A 103 -5.71 -2.02 -9.44
N VAL A 104 -5.98 -1.07 -8.54
CA VAL A 104 -6.94 0.02 -8.74
C VAL A 104 -6.51 0.89 -9.92
N ILE A 105 -5.26 1.39 -9.91
CA ILE A 105 -4.73 2.26 -10.98
C ILE A 105 -4.80 1.57 -12.35
N VAL A 106 -4.35 0.31 -12.45
CA VAL A 106 -4.41 -0.48 -13.70
C VAL A 106 -5.85 -0.66 -14.18
N SER A 107 -6.77 -0.96 -13.26
CA SER A 107 -8.17 -1.21 -13.61
C SER A 107 -8.86 0.07 -14.09
N CYS A 108 -8.61 1.22 -13.44
CA CYS A 108 -9.09 2.52 -13.89
C CYS A 108 -8.47 2.94 -15.24
N ALA A 109 -7.16 2.74 -15.44
CA ALA A 109 -6.49 3.04 -16.70
C ALA A 109 -7.06 2.22 -17.87
N LYS A 110 -7.30 0.93 -17.66
CA LYS A 110 -7.94 0.06 -18.65
C LYS A 110 -9.37 0.49 -18.98
N ALA A 111 -10.16 0.89 -17.98
CA ALA A 111 -11.51 1.42 -18.20
C ALA A 111 -11.50 2.73 -19.02
N ARG A 112 -10.41 3.49 -18.94
CA ARG A 112 -10.14 4.70 -19.73
C ARG A 112 -9.45 4.44 -21.07
N LYS A 113 -9.22 3.16 -21.44
CA LYS A 113 -8.47 2.76 -22.63
C LYS A 113 -7.07 3.38 -22.71
N GLN A 114 -6.46 3.62 -21.56
CA GLN A 114 -5.09 4.10 -21.47
C GLN A 114 -4.10 2.96 -21.69
N ASP A 115 -2.93 3.29 -22.25
CA ASP A 115 -1.84 2.34 -22.36
C ASP A 115 -1.26 2.05 -20.96
N VAL A 116 -1.06 0.76 -20.67
CA VAL A 116 -0.63 0.27 -19.36
C VAL A 116 0.43 -0.80 -19.54
N HIS A 117 1.61 -0.55 -18.98
CA HIS A 117 2.72 -1.50 -18.94
C HIS A 117 3.23 -1.66 -17.51
N TYR A 118 3.39 -2.91 -17.06
CA TYR A 118 3.98 -3.20 -15.75
C TYR A 118 5.23 -4.05 -15.92
N GLU A 119 6.36 -3.52 -15.48
CA GLU A 119 7.64 -4.22 -15.48
C GLU A 119 7.88 -4.84 -14.10
N ALA A 120 7.75 -6.17 -14.00
CA ALA A 120 7.80 -6.88 -12.72
C ALA A 120 9.19 -6.86 -12.05
N SER A 121 10.26 -6.85 -12.83
CA SER A 121 11.67 -6.79 -12.39
C SER A 121 11.98 -5.49 -11.65
N SER A 122 11.57 -4.36 -12.22
CA SER A 122 11.81 -3.02 -11.67
C SER A 122 10.67 -2.54 -10.75
N LYS A 123 9.55 -3.28 -10.72
CA LYS A 123 8.27 -2.94 -10.09
C LYS A 123 7.65 -1.64 -10.62
N VAL A 124 8.02 -1.21 -11.82
CA VAL A 124 7.54 0.03 -12.41
C VAL A 124 6.22 -0.20 -13.15
N LEU A 125 5.20 0.59 -12.82
CA LEU A 125 3.95 0.70 -13.57
C LEU A 125 3.98 1.98 -14.41
N THR A 126 3.81 1.85 -15.72
CA THR A 126 3.69 2.96 -16.66
C THR A 126 2.25 3.05 -17.16
N VAL A 127 1.64 4.23 -17.02
CA VAL A 127 0.29 4.51 -17.52
C VAL A 127 0.34 5.76 -18.40
N SER A 128 0.00 5.64 -19.68
CA SER A 128 0.04 6.77 -20.64
C SER A 128 1.36 7.56 -20.60
N GLY A 129 2.49 6.85 -20.52
CA GLY A 129 3.83 7.45 -20.45
C GLY A 129 4.28 7.93 -19.07
N VAL A 130 3.42 7.88 -18.03
CA VAL A 130 3.78 8.23 -16.66
C VAL A 130 4.22 6.98 -15.90
N ALA A 131 5.48 6.94 -15.46
CA ALA A 131 6.05 5.83 -14.69
C ALA A 131 5.90 6.01 -13.17
N MET A 132 5.52 4.95 -12.46
CA MET A 132 5.27 4.89 -11.02
C MET A 132 5.97 3.67 -10.41
N LYS A 133 6.71 3.83 -9.29
CA LYS A 133 7.69 2.80 -8.87
C LYS A 133 7.23 1.66 -7.96
N PHE A 134 6.22 1.65 -7.09
CA PHE A 134 5.81 0.53 -6.21
C PHE A 134 6.85 -0.30 -5.38
N GLY A 135 8.16 -0.08 -5.50
CA GLY A 135 9.25 -0.81 -4.83
C GLY A 135 9.81 -0.13 -3.61
#